data_AF-A0A6M1YPP3-F1
#
_entry.id   AF-A0A6M1YPP3-F1
#
_cell.length_a   1.000
_cell.length_b   1.000
_cell.length_c   1.000
_cell.angle_alpha   90.00
_cell.angle_beta   90.00
_cell.angle_gamma   90.00
#
_symmetry.space_group_name_H-M   'P 1'
#
loop_
_entity.id
_entity.type
_entity.pdbx_description
1 polymer ?
#
loop_
_entity_poly.entity_id
_entity_poly.type
_entity_poly.pdbx_seq_one_letter_code
_entity_poly.pdbx_strand_id
1 'polypeptide(L)' 'QDEDGVFLMSEAGQSLRMRMKDLRVMGRSTQGVKLVALKADDNLIDMQKIETVEPTKEE' A
#
# COMPACT_ATOMS: atom_id res chain seq x y z
N GLN A 1 0.96 -8.51 -12.27
CA GLN A 1 0.66 -7.10 -11.94
C GLN A 1 -0.26 -7.01 -10.73
N ASP A 2 -1.32 -7.81 -10.64
CA ASP A 2 -2.23 -7.81 -9.47
C ASP A 2 -1.65 -8.41 -8.18
N GLU A 3 -0.57 -9.19 -8.29
CA GLU A 3 0.12 -9.81 -7.17
C GLU A 3 0.98 -8.80 -6.38
N ASP A 4 1.37 -7.67 -6.99
CA ASP A 4 2.23 -6.66 -6.34
C ASP A 4 1.54 -6.08 -5.09
N GLY A 5 2.37 -5.60 -4.17
CA GLY A 5 1.92 -4.87 -3.00
C GLY A 5 2.24 -3.39 -3.08
N VAL A 6 1.59 -2.62 -2.23
CA VAL A 6 2.05 -1.29 -1.83
C VAL A 6 2.33 -1.31 -0.34
N PHE A 7 3.44 -0.67 0.04
CA PHE A 7 3.84 -0.44 1.42
C PHE A 7 3.73 1.05 1.71
N LEU A 8 3.21 1.36 2.89
CA LEU A 8 2.89 2.69 3.37
C LEU A 8 3.50 2.86 4.75
N MET A 9 4.11 4.02 5.02
CA MET A 9 4.71 4.33 6.32
C MET A 9 4.29 5.72 6.80
N SER A 10 3.89 5.82 8.08
CA SER A 10 3.60 7.08 8.75
C SER A 10 4.79 7.59 9.56
N GLU A 11 4.77 8.88 9.87
CA GLU A 11 5.79 9.55 10.69
C GLU A 11 5.89 8.94 12.09
N ALA A 12 4.75 8.55 12.68
CA ALA A 12 4.70 7.88 13.97
C ALA A 12 5.14 6.39 13.93
N GLY A 13 5.65 5.91 12.80
CA GLY A 13 6.16 4.55 12.63
C GLY A 13 5.11 3.48 12.38
N GLN A 14 3.86 3.86 12.05
CA GLN A 14 2.86 2.90 11.61
C GLN A 14 3.14 2.49 10.17
N SER A 15 3.26 1.19 9.92
CA SER A 15 3.42 0.63 8.58
C SER A 15 2.21 -0.18 8.14
N LEU A 16 1.83 -0.08 6.87
CA LEU A 16 0.76 -0.86 6.26
C LEU A 16 1.24 -1.46 4.93
N ARG A 17 1.04 -2.76 4.73
CA ARG A 17 1.20 -3.43 3.44
C ARG A 17 -0.15 -3.94 2.96
N MET A 18 -0.47 -3.66 1.71
CA MET A 18 -1.70 -4.13 1.07
C MET A 18 -1.42 -4.62 -0.34
N ARG A 19 -2.22 -5.58 -0.82
CA ARG A 19 -2.09 -6.11 -2.18
C ARG A 19 -2.78 -5.17 -3.15
N MET A 20 -2.21 -4.97 -4.33
CA MET A 20 -2.79 -4.10 -5.35
C MET A 20 -4.19 -4.55 -5.76
N LYS A 21 -4.45 -5.86 -5.80
CA LYS A 21 -5.78 -6.41 -6.10
C LYS A 21 -6.88 -6.00 -5.12
N ASP A 22 -6.52 -5.60 -3.89
CA ASP A 22 -7.48 -5.15 -2.89
C ASP A 22 -7.80 -3.64 -3.04
N LEU A 23 -7.08 -2.92 -3.91
CA LEU A 23 -7.31 -1.51 -4.21
C LEU A 23 -8.39 -1.35 -5.27
N ARG A 24 -9.31 -0.40 -5.03
CA ARG A 24 -10.38 -0.10 -5.98
C ARG A 24 -9.82 0.72 -7.15
N VAL A 25 -10.09 0.25 -8.37
CA VAL A 25 -9.79 0.99 -9.60
C VAL A 25 -10.70 2.21 -9.73
N MET A 26 -10.13 3.37 -10.03
CA MET A 26 -10.85 4.64 -10.15
C MET A 26 -10.30 5.49 -11.29
N GLY A 27 -11.13 6.42 -11.79
CA GLY A 27 -10.72 7.37 -12.83
C GLY A 27 -9.73 8.42 -12.33
N ARG A 28 -9.05 9.08 -13.28
CA ARG A 28 -7.98 10.05 -12.98
C ARG A 28 -8.46 11.31 -12.25
N SER A 29 -9.70 11.75 -12.49
CA SER A 29 -10.26 12.94 -11.86
C SER A 29 -11.17 12.57 -10.68
N THR A 30 -10.58 11.98 -9.64
CA THR A 30 -11.29 11.54 -8.43
C THR A 30 -10.47 11.87 -7.18
N GLN A 31 -11.12 11.94 -6.01
CA GLN A 31 -10.45 12.14 -4.72
C GLN A 31 -9.82 10.85 -4.16
N GLY A 32 -10.19 9.69 -4.70
CA GLY A 32 -9.77 8.40 -4.17
C GLY A 32 -10.66 7.90 -3.02
N VAL A 33 -10.14 6.91 -2.30
CA VAL A 33 -10.77 6.32 -1.10
C VAL A 33 -9.78 6.31 0.06
N LYS A 34 -10.30 6.31 1.29
CA LYS A 34 -9.48 6.19 2.49
C LYS A 34 -8.98 4.75 2.64
N LEU A 35 -7.66 4.56 2.61
CA LEU A 35 -7.01 3.25 2.78
C LEU A 35 -6.69 2.94 4.24
N VAL A 36 -6.25 3.94 5.01
CA VAL A 36 -5.87 3.80 6.42
C VAL A 36 -6.41 4.97 7.23
N ALA A 37 -6.80 4.71 8.47
CA ALA A 37 -7.06 5.74 9.45
C ALA A 37 -5.81 5.96 10.30
N LEU A 38 -5.12 7.07 10.06
CA LEU A 38 -4.01 7.51 10.88
C LEU A 38 -4.53 8.10 12.20
N LYS A 39 -3.66 8.13 13.22
CA LYS A 39 -3.95 8.81 14.48
C LYS A 39 -4.02 10.32 14.25
N ALA A 40 -4.61 11.04 15.21
CA ALA A 40 -4.51 12.50 15.22
C ALA A 40 -3.03 12.92 15.19
N ASP A 41 -2.72 13.93 14.39
CA ASP A 41 -1.38 14.48 14.14
C ASP A 41 -0.35 13.52 13.51
N ASP A 42 -0.77 12.38 12.97
CA ASP A 42 0.10 11.47 12.23
C ASP A 42 -0.11 11.64 10.71
N ASN A 43 0.99 11.66 9.97
CA ASN A 43 1.00 11.87 8.52
C ASN A 43 1.70 10.71 7.83
N LEU A 44 1.26 10.41 6.61
CA LEU A 44 1.96 9.48 5.73
C LEU A 44 3.25 10.15 5.23
N ILE A 45 4.39 9.50 5.42
CA ILE A 45 5.69 10.04 4.99
C ILE A 45 6.27 9.29 3.79
N ASP A 46 5.85 8.05 3.55
CA ASP A 46 6.38 7.24 2.45
C ASP A 46 5.35 6.25 1.87
N MET A 47 5.53 5.95 0.59
CA MET A 47 4.78 4.95 -0.16
C MET A 47 5.66 4.29 -1.22
N GLN A 48 5.76 2.97 -1.17
CA GLN A 48 6.60 2.18 -2.09
C GLN A 48 5.83 1.02 -2.71
N LYS A 49 5.98 0.83 -4.03
CA LYS A 49 5.54 -0.40 -4.70
C LYS A 49 6.47 -1.55 -4.32
N ILE A 50 5.90 -2.67 -3.91
CA ILE A 50 6.64 -3.90 -3.64
C ILE A 50 6.26 -4.94 -4.68
N GLU A 51 7.25 -5.38 -5.44
CA GLU A 51 7.07 -6.47 -6.38
C GLU A 51 6.94 -7.79 -5.62
N THR A 52 5.98 -8.60 -6.02
CA THR A 52 5.84 -9.93 -5.43
C THR A 52 6.87 -10.84 -6.06
N VAL A 53 7.87 -11.20 -5.26
CA VAL A 53 8.86 -12.20 -5.62
C VAL A 53 8.26 -13.55 -5.30
N GLU A 54 8.03 -14.37 -6.32
CA GLU A 54 7.64 -15.76 -6.10
C GLU A 54 8.74 -16.45 -5.29
N PRO A 55 8.40 -17.13 -4.18
CA PRO A 55 9.40 -17.89 -3.44
C PRO A 55 9.97 -18.93 -4.40
N THR A 56 11.29 -18.91 -4.57
CA THR A 56 12.00 -19.94 -5.31
C THR A 56 11.67 -21.25 -4.62
N LYS A 57 11.01 -22.16 -5.32
CA LYS A 57 10.83 -23.52 -4.82
C LYS A 57 12.22 -24.12 -4.70
N GLU A 58 12.72 -24.22 -3.47
CA GLU A 58 13.86 -25.09 -3.19
C GLU A 58 13.37 -26.52 -3.44
N GLU A 59 13.91 -27.17 -4.47
CA GLU A 59 13.79 -28.61 -4.70
C GLU A 59 14.72 -29.39 -3.74
#